data_AF-A0A5S9P5J1-F1
#
_entry.id   AF-A0A5S9P5J1-F1
#
_cell.length_a   1.000
_cell.length_b   1.000
_cell.length_c   1.000
_cell.angle_alpha   90.00
_cell.angle_beta   90.00
_cell.angle_gamma   90.00
#
_symmetry.space_group_name_H-M   'P 1'
#
loop_
_entity.id
_entity.type
_entity.pdbx_description
1 polymer ?
#
loop_
_entity_poly.entity_id
_entity_poly.type
_entity_poly.pdbx_seq_one_letter_code
_entity_poly.pdbx_strand_id
1 'polypeptide(L)'
;MVEKPDDYRWSSYHHNALGKSIALVTEHRLYLALASEPIQRQIAYRAMFDSVLVESDLGLIRSSINRGLILGDERFKQQIEAALQRRVQPGQHGGDRKSERYLDEV
;
A
#
# COMPACT_ATOMS: atom_id res chain seq x y z
N MET A 1 -12.45 2.20 13.22
CA MET A 1 -12.29 2.73 11.85
C MET A 1 -13.48 3.65 11.58
N VAL A 2 -13.34 4.67 10.74
CA VAL A 2 -14.48 5.55 10.37
C VAL A 2 -15.31 4.93 9.25
N GLU A 3 -16.59 5.31 9.14
CA GLU A 3 -17.49 4.79 8.11
C GLU A 3 -17.27 5.46 6.76
N LYS A 4 -17.08 6.79 6.73
CA LYS A 4 -16.83 7.54 5.50
C LYS A 4 -15.46 8.24 5.53
N PRO A 5 -14.82 8.46 4.37
CA PRO A 5 -13.53 9.16 4.31
C PRO A 5 -13.55 10.57 4.91
N ASP A 6 -14.67 11.29 4.82
CA ASP A 6 -14.86 12.63 5.38
C ASP A 6 -15.08 12.65 6.89
N ASP A 7 -15.46 11.53 7.52
CA ASP A 7 -15.53 11.44 8.98
C ASP A 7 -14.14 11.51 9.62
N TYR A 8 -13.08 11.19 8.88
CA TYR A 8 -11.71 11.34 9.35
C TYR A 8 -11.21 12.77 9.18
N ARG A 9 -11.40 13.58 10.23
CA ARG A 9 -11.04 15.02 10.29
C ARG A 9 -9.60 15.33 9.85
N TRP A 10 -8.65 14.44 10.14
CA TRP A 10 -7.22 14.66 9.87
C TRP A 10 -6.77 14.18 8.49
N SER A 11 -7.68 13.70 7.63
CA SER A 11 -7.35 13.37 6.25
C SER A 11 -7.35 14.61 5.36
N SER A 12 -6.57 14.55 4.28
CA SER A 12 -6.65 15.52 3.17
C SER A 12 -7.93 15.40 2.35
N TYR A 13 -8.83 14.45 2.66
CA TYR A 13 -10.04 14.19 1.89
C TYR A 13 -10.92 15.44 1.76
N HIS A 14 -11.03 16.22 2.84
CA HIS A 14 -11.75 17.49 2.83
C HIS A 14 -11.24 18.49 1.79
N HIS A 15 -9.94 18.52 1.53
CA HIS A 15 -9.35 19.36 0.49
C HIS A 15 -9.47 18.68 -0.88
N ASN A 16 -8.94 17.46 -1.00
CA ASN A 16 -8.76 16.77 -2.28
C ASN A 16 -10.07 16.29 -2.91
N ALA A 17 -11.09 15.98 -2.09
CA ALA A 17 -12.37 15.44 -2.54
C ALA A 17 -13.51 16.47 -2.46
N LEU A 18 -13.52 17.32 -1.42
CA LEU A 18 -14.62 18.27 -1.17
C LEU A 18 -14.27 19.72 -1.50
N GLY A 19 -13.03 19.99 -1.92
CA GLY A 19 -12.60 21.33 -2.33
C GLY A 19 -12.48 22.35 -1.21
N LYS A 20 -12.45 21.93 0.07
CA LYS A 20 -12.24 22.87 1.19
C LYS A 20 -10.83 23.46 1.10
N SER A 21 -10.72 24.78 1.22
CA SER A 21 -9.42 25.43 1.33
C SER A 21 -8.80 25.11 2.70
N ILE A 22 -7.62 24.47 2.71
CA ILE A 22 -6.89 24.11 3.92
C ILE A 22 -5.43 24.52 3.71
N ALA A 23 -4.99 25.57 4.40
CA ALA A 23 -3.65 26.15 4.22
C ALA A 23 -2.49 25.19 4.52
N LEU A 24 -2.74 24.12 5.28
CA LEU A 24 -1.74 23.10 5.61
C LEU A 24 -1.54 22.05 4.51
N VAL A 25 -2.42 22.00 3.50
CA VAL A 25 -2.36 21.00 2.45
C VAL A 25 -1.57 21.55 1.27
N THR A 26 -0.51 20.84 0.89
CA THR A 26 0.20 21.02 -0.38
C THR A 26 -0.19 19.87 -1.30
N GLU A 27 -0.76 20.19 -2.46
CA GLU A 27 -1.19 19.19 -3.44
C GLU A 27 0.01 18.39 -3.97
N HIS A 28 -0.03 17.06 -3.82
CA HIS A 28 1.01 16.18 -4.35
C HIS A 28 0.95 16.10 -5.88
N ARG A 29 2.09 15.91 -6.55
CA ARG A 29 2.16 15.83 -8.03
C ARG A 29 1.22 14.77 -8.63
N LEU A 30 1.05 13.64 -7.95
CA LEU A 30 0.13 12.58 -8.38
C LEU A 30 -1.34 13.01 -8.31
N TYR A 31 -1.70 13.84 -7.31
CA TYR A 31 -3.04 14.40 -7.24
C TYR A 31 -3.27 15.42 -8.37
N LEU A 32 -2.30 16.30 -8.61
CA LEU A 32 -2.32 17.24 -9.73
C LEU A 32 -2.41 16.55 -11.09
N ALA A 33 -1.83 15.36 -11.22
CA ALA A 33 -1.87 14.56 -12.44
C ALA A 33 -3.23 13.92 -12.73
N LEU A 34 -4.17 13.90 -11.78
CA LEU A 34 -5.51 13.34 -11.99
C LEU A 34 -6.32 14.11 -13.03
N ALA A 35 -6.17 15.44 -13.06
CA ALA A 35 -6.78 16.32 -14.05
C ALA A 35 -6.19 17.75 -13.96
N SER A 36 -6.27 18.51 -15.05
CA SER A 36 -5.85 19.91 -15.06
C SER A 36 -6.76 20.81 -14.23
N GLU A 37 -8.07 20.60 -14.30
CA GLU A 37 -9.06 21.45 -13.61
C GLU A 37 -9.35 20.95 -12.18
N PRO A 38 -9.43 21.83 -11.17
CA PRO A 38 -9.68 21.44 -9.77
C PRO A 38 -10.95 20.59 -9.60
N ILE A 39 -12.04 20.94 -10.28
CA ILE A 39 -13.32 20.21 -10.20
C ILE A 39 -13.16 18.78 -10.73
N GLN A 40 -12.44 18.62 -11.84
CA GLN A 40 -12.16 17.31 -12.44
C GLN A 40 -11.24 16.48 -11.54
N ARG A 41 -10.23 17.10 -10.89
CA ARG A 41 -9.38 16.40 -9.91
C ARG A 41 -10.18 15.85 -8.75
N GLN A 42 -11.10 16.64 -8.21
CA GLN A 42 -11.95 16.20 -7.11
C GLN A 42 -12.88 15.05 -7.52
N ILE A 43 -13.42 15.08 -8.74
CA ILE A 43 -14.23 13.98 -9.30
C ILE A 43 -13.39 12.70 -9.41
N ALA A 44 -12.23 12.78 -10.06
CA ALA A 44 -11.32 11.65 -10.24
C ALA A 44 -10.87 11.08 -8.89
N TYR A 45 -10.54 11.95 -7.93
CA TYR A 45 -10.12 11.54 -6.59
C TYR A 45 -11.23 10.81 -5.83
N ARG A 46 -12.48 11.29 -5.90
CA ARG A 46 -13.63 10.58 -5.29
C ARG A 46 -13.86 9.21 -5.91
N ALA A 47 -13.76 9.11 -7.23
CA ALA A 47 -13.95 7.85 -7.95
C ALA A 47 -12.97 6.74 -7.51
N MET A 48 -11.79 7.09 -7.00
CA MET A 48 -10.83 6.11 -6.47
C MET A 48 -11.33 5.41 -5.19
N PHE A 49 -12.30 5.98 -4.48
CA PHE A 49 -12.88 5.39 -3.28
C PHE A 49 -14.12 4.54 -3.57
N ASP A 50 -14.67 4.60 -4.78
CA ASP A 50 -15.81 3.77 -5.20
C ASP A 50 -15.37 2.31 -5.43
N SER A 51 -14.08 2.09 -5.75
CA SER A 51 -13.52 0.76 -5.89
C SER A 51 -13.14 0.16 -4.54
N VAL A 52 -13.72 -0.98 -4.20
CA VAL A 52 -13.29 -1.79 -3.05
C VAL A 52 -11.93 -2.41 -3.37
N LEU A 53 -10.95 -2.21 -2.49
CA LEU A 53 -9.67 -2.91 -2.58
C LEU A 53 -9.90 -4.41 -2.45
N VAL A 54 -9.29 -5.19 -3.35
CA VAL A 54 -9.40 -6.66 -3.30
C VAL A 54 -8.75 -7.15 -1.99
N GLU A 55 -9.38 -8.11 -1.31
CA GLU A 55 -8.87 -8.62 -0.02
C GLU A 55 -7.45 -9.19 -0.14
N SER A 56 -7.08 -9.69 -1.33
CA SER A 56 -5.70 -10.11 -1.63
C SER A 56 -4.69 -8.97 -1.45
N ASP A 57 -5.02 -7.77 -1.92
CA ASP A 57 -4.13 -6.60 -1.86
C ASP A 57 -4.02 -6.11 -0.42
N LEU A 58 -5.14 -6.07 0.30
CA LEU A 58 -5.15 -5.76 1.73
C LEU A 58 -4.33 -6.77 2.53
N GLY A 59 -4.47 -8.06 2.23
CA GLY A 59 -3.67 -9.13 2.83
C GLY A 59 -2.17 -8.95 2.57
N LEU A 60 -1.80 -8.59 1.34
CA LEU A 60 -0.41 -8.31 0.96
C LEU A 60 0.15 -7.09 1.71
N ILE A 61 -0.61 -5.99 1.79
CA ILE A 61 -0.20 -4.78 2.52
C ILE A 61 -0.02 -5.10 4.02
N ARG A 62 -1.01 -5.73 4.64
CA ARG A 62 -0.97 -6.09 6.07
C ARG A 62 0.19 -7.01 6.40
N SER A 63 0.38 -8.07 5.60
CA SER A 63 1.48 -9.02 5.81
C SER A 63 2.85 -8.38 5.63
N SER A 64 3.00 -7.48 4.65
CA SER A 64 4.24 -6.73 4.42
C SER A 64 4.57 -5.82 5.60
N ILE A 65 3.62 -5.00 6.05
CA ILE A 65 3.82 -4.08 7.17
C ILE A 65 4.12 -4.83 8.47
N ASN A 66 3.30 -5.84 8.82
CA ASN A 66 3.43 -6.55 10.09
C ASN A 66 4.73 -7.36 10.21
N ARG A 67 5.33 -7.75 9.08
CA ARG A 67 6.59 -8.51 9.05
C ARG A 67 7.81 -7.64 8.72
N GLY A 68 7.62 -6.34 8.46
CA GLY A 68 8.70 -5.46 8.01
C GLY A 68 9.27 -5.84 6.64
N LEU A 69 8.43 -6.40 5.76
CA LEU A 69 8.79 -6.86 4.42
C LEU A 69 8.34 -5.88 3.35
N ILE A 70 8.87 -6.04 2.15
CA ILE A 70 8.57 -5.16 1.01
C ILE A 70 7.24 -5.55 0.36
N LEU A 71 6.41 -4.52 0.13
CA LEU A 71 5.23 -4.59 -0.71
C LEU A 71 5.64 -4.51 -2.18
N GLY A 72 5.25 -5.49 -2.99
CA GLY A 72 5.53 -5.52 -4.42
C GLY A 72 5.37 -6.91 -5.02
N ASP A 73 5.50 -6.97 -6.34
CA ASP A 73 5.56 -8.24 -7.07
C ASP A 73 6.90 -8.95 -6.83
N GLU A 74 6.98 -10.20 -7.30
CA GLU A 74 8.17 -11.04 -7.11
C GLU A 74 9.40 -10.43 -7.78
N ARG A 75 9.23 -9.87 -8.98
CA ARG A 75 10.30 -9.21 -9.73
C ARG A 75 10.88 -8.04 -8.93
N PHE A 76 10.03 -7.17 -8.40
CA PHE A 76 10.45 -6.03 -7.61
C PHE A 76 11.16 -6.47 -6.33
N LYS A 77 10.63 -7.48 -5.64
CA LYS A 77 11.26 -8.02 -4.43
C LYS A 77 12.67 -8.55 -4.71
N GLN A 78 12.86 -9.31 -5.79
CA GLN A 78 14.19 -9.79 -6.20
C GLN A 78 15.14 -8.65 -6.53
N GLN A 79 14.67 -7.62 -7.24
CA GLN A 79 15.46 -6.44 -7.55
C GLN A 79 15.93 -5.70 -6.29
N ILE A 80 15.04 -5.54 -5.30
CA ILE A 80 15.41 -4.86 -4.05
C ILE A 80 16.29 -5.75 -3.17
N GLU A 81 16.06 -7.06 -3.12
CA GLU A 81 16.93 -8.01 -2.41
C GLU A 81 18.37 -7.94 -2.94
N ALA A 82 18.52 -7.92 -4.27
CA ALA A 82 19.80 -7.74 -4.93
C ALA A 82 20.41 -6.35 -4.67
N ALA A 83 19.61 -5.28 -4.68
CA ALA A 83 20.12 -3.93 -4.44
C ALA A 83 20.56 -3.71 -2.98
N LEU A 84 19.83 -4.26 -2.01
CA LEU A 84 20.09 -4.07 -0.58
C LEU A 84 21.05 -5.12 0.00
N GLN A 85 21.32 -6.21 -0.74
CA GLN A 85 22.10 -7.36 -0.24
C GLN A 85 21.54 -7.89 1.10
N ARG A 86 20.22 -7.80 1.28
CA ARG A 86 19.51 -8.22 2.49
C ARG A 86 18.20 -8.87 2.08
N ARG A 87 17.82 -9.90 2.83
CA ARG A 87 16.52 -10.53 2.70
C ARG A 87 15.38 -9.52 2.88
N VAL A 88 14.49 -9.45 1.89
CA VAL A 88 13.28 -8.60 1.91
C VAL A 88 11.99 -9.39 1.73
N GLN A 89 12.11 -10.71 1.63
CA GLN A 89 11.02 -11.67 1.47
C GLN A 89 10.89 -12.59 2.69
N PRO A 90 9.70 -13.19 2.93
CA PRO A 90 9.49 -14.06 4.08
C PRO A 90 10.49 -15.22 4.15
N GLY A 91 10.99 -15.46 5.36
CA GLY A 91 11.65 -16.67 5.83
C GLY A 91 10.83 -17.93 5.61
N GLN A 92 11.49 -19.06 5.35
CA GLN A 92 10.99 -20.29 5.98
C GLN A 92 11.19 -20.14 7.50
N HIS A 93 10.09 -20.09 8.24
CA HIS A 93 10.08 -20.02 9.71
C HIS A 93 9.58 -21.33 10.28
N GLY A 94 10.34 -21.90 11.22
CA GLY A 94 10.05 -23.23 11.76
C GLY A 94 10.14 -24.33 10.69
N GLY A 95 9.60 -25.50 11.04
CA GLY A 95 9.63 -26.70 10.22
C GLY A 95 10.25 -27.87 10.98
N ASP A 96 9.95 -29.09 10.55
CA ASP A 96 10.56 -30.30 11.08
C ASP A 96 11.99 -30.46 10.56
N ARG A 97 12.86 -29.55 11.00
CA ARG A 97 14.29 -29.50 10.66
C ARG A 97 15.08 -30.70 11.20
N LYS A 98 14.40 -31.62 11.90
CA LYS A 98 14.96 -32.88 12.41
C LYS A 98 14.34 -34.11 11.74
N SER A 99 13.33 -33.96 10.88
CA SER A 99 12.79 -35.09 10.12
C SER A 99 13.80 -35.59 9.11
N GLU A 100 13.80 -36.90 8.90
CA GLU A 100 14.56 -37.55 7.82
C GLU A 100 14.23 -36.92 6.46
N ARG A 101 12.95 -36.65 6.20
CA ARG A 101 12.48 -36.03 4.96
C ARG A 101 13.10 -34.65 4.68
N TYR A 102 13.32 -33.84 5.72
CA TYR A 102 13.98 -32.55 5.57
C TYR A 102 15.49 -32.68 5.33
N LEU A 103 16.14 -33.66 5.96
CA LEU A 103 17.57 -33.92 5.77
C LEU A 103 17.88 -34.47 4.37
N ASP A 104 16.95 -35.21 3.77
CA ASP A 104 17.09 -35.77 2.41
C ASP A 104 16.80 -34.76 1.29
N GLU A 105 16.10 -33.66 1.58
CA GLU A 105 15.71 -32.62 0.61
C GLU A 105 16.68 -31.41 0.56
N VAL A 106 17.68 -31.35 1.45
CA VAL A 106 18.73 -30.30 1.52
C VAL A 106 19.97 -30.71 0.72
#